data_AF-A0A239JQ64-F1
#
_entry.id   AF-A0A239JQ64-F1
#
_cell.length_a   1.000
_cell.length_b   1.000
_cell.length_c   1.000
_cell.angle_alpha   90.00
_cell.angle_beta   90.00
_cell.angle_gamma   90.00
#
_symmetry.space_group_name_H-M   'P 1'
#
loop_
_entity.id
_entity.type
_entity.pdbx_description
1 polymer ?
#
loop_
_entity_poly.entity_id
_entity_poly.type
_entity_poly.pdbx_seq_one_letter_code
_entity_poly.pdbx_strand_id
1 'polypeptide(L)'
;MKLSSRFALDLVYLTAGAFLLVAAMAFTAGTAGWLAFAAGAGLTLLAGLNAVRATQPATRIGHGIVAVAALWSLVAALTFTGATQTWLVFANAGLLALLAVADLVNHEVTTERVVHELVVQHDQTVAEPLRAA
;
A
#
# COMPACT_ATOMS: atom_id res chain seq x y z
N MET A 1 5.45 -20.97 4.86
CA MET A 1 4.46 -20.00 4.35
C MET A 1 5.18 -19.08 3.37
N LYS A 2 4.69 -18.95 2.13
CA LYS A 2 5.25 -17.98 1.17
C LYS A 2 4.48 -16.67 1.37
N LEU A 3 5.18 -15.60 1.74
CA LEU A 3 4.59 -14.26 1.79
C LEU A 3 4.12 -13.86 0.38
N SER A 4 2.88 -13.38 0.28
CA SER A 4 2.37 -12.79 -0.96
C SER A 4 3.23 -11.58 -1.33
N SER A 5 3.61 -11.47 -2.61
CA SER A 5 4.34 -10.29 -3.09
C SER A 5 3.57 -8.99 -2.87
N ARG A 6 2.23 -9.06 -2.83
CA ARG A 6 1.36 -7.89 -2.58
C ARG A 6 1.48 -7.43 -1.14
N PHE A 7 1.31 -8.36 -0.19
CA PHE A 7 1.51 -8.11 1.24
C PHE A 7 2.88 -7.49 1.53
N ALA A 8 3.96 -8.01 0.92
CA ALA A 8 5.30 -7.46 1.09
C ALA A 8 5.43 -6.02 0.56
N LEU A 9 4.80 -5.69 -0.58
CA LEU A 9 4.79 -4.34 -1.13
C LEU A 9 3.99 -3.38 -0.25
N ASP A 10 2.81 -3.79 0.23
CA ASP A 10 1.98 -2.96 1.10
C ASP A 10 2.69 -2.69 2.43
N LEU A 11 3.43 -3.66 2.95
CA LEU A 11 4.26 -3.46 4.15
C LEU A 11 5.38 -2.43 3.91
N VAL A 12 6.00 -2.43 2.73
CA VAL A 12 6.99 -1.41 2.34
C VAL A 12 6.33 -0.03 2.27
N TYR A 13 5.15 0.07 1.64
CA TYR A 13 4.41 1.33 1.52
C TYR A 13 4.00 1.88 2.89
N LEU A 14 3.48 1.01 3.75
CA LEU A 14 3.09 1.35 5.12
C LEU A 14 4.29 1.81 5.94
N THR A 15 5.39 1.06 5.89
CA THR A 15 6.59 1.39 6.68
C THR A 15 7.20 2.71 6.23
N ALA A 16 7.25 2.96 4.92
CA ALA A 16 7.72 4.23 4.38
C ALA A 16 6.79 5.40 4.79
N GLY A 17 5.47 5.23 4.69
CA GLY A 17 4.50 6.24 5.12
C GLY A 17 4.59 6.54 6.62
N ALA A 18 4.65 5.51 7.46
CA ALA A 18 4.79 5.66 8.91
C ALA A 18 6.12 6.33 9.30
N PHE A 19 7.22 5.94 8.65
CA PHE A 19 8.52 6.60 8.84
C PHE A 19 8.44 8.09 8.48
N LEU A 20 7.85 8.43 7.33
CA LEU A 20 7.73 9.82 6.90
C LEU A 20 6.81 10.65 7.79
N LEU A 21 5.74 10.08 8.35
CA LEU A 21 4.89 10.75 9.33
C LEU A 21 5.71 11.20 10.54
N VAL A 22 6.53 10.31 11.09
CA VAL A 22 7.41 10.61 12.23
C VAL A 22 8.50 11.59 11.82
N ALA A 23 9.13 11.38 10.66
CA ALA A 23 10.21 12.23 10.16
C ALA A 23 9.75 13.69 9.94
N ALA A 24 8.52 13.89 9.46
CA ALA A 24 7.94 15.23 9.29
C ALA A 24 7.81 16.01 10.59
N MET A 25 7.62 15.31 11.72
CA MET A 25 7.45 15.94 13.03
C MET A 25 8.75 16.00 13.84
N ALA A 26 9.71 15.11 13.54
CA ALA A 26 10.96 14.99 14.29
C ALA A 26 12.11 15.82 13.70
N PHE A 27 12.10 16.06 12.38
CA PHE A 27 13.18 16.74 11.69
C PHE A 27 12.77 18.12 11.18
N THR A 28 13.78 18.91 10.80
CA THR A 28 13.53 20.19 10.11
C THR A 28 12.82 19.98 8.77
N ALA A 29 12.09 21.00 8.31
CA ALA A 29 11.37 20.95 7.03
C ALA A 29 12.24 20.49 5.85
N GLY A 30 13.49 20.99 5.77
CA GLY A 30 14.41 20.62 4.70
C GLY A 30 14.84 19.16 4.77
N THR A 31 15.15 18.64 5.96
CA THR A 31 15.49 17.22 6.15
C THR A 31 14.30 16.31 5.85
N ALA A 32 13.11 16.64 6.37
CA ALA A 32 11.89 15.91 6.09
C ALA A 32 11.54 15.92 4.60
N GLY A 33 11.74 17.05 3.92
CA GLY A 33 11.59 17.20 2.48
C GLY A 33 12.48 16.25 1.67
N TRP A 34 13.78 16.18 1.99
CA TRP A 34 14.70 15.27 1.31
C TRP A 34 14.40 13.79 1.57
N LEU A 35 13.97 13.45 2.79
CA LEU A 35 13.51 12.10 3.11
C LEU A 35 12.24 11.74 2.31
N ALA A 36 11.28 12.66 2.25
CA ALA A 36 10.06 12.50 1.46
C ALA A 36 10.35 12.38 -0.04
N PHE A 37 11.31 13.14 -0.55
CA PHE A 37 11.78 13.03 -1.93
C PHE A 37 12.35 11.64 -2.21
N ALA A 38 13.30 11.18 -1.39
CA ALA A 38 13.96 9.89 -1.59
C ALA A 38 12.96 8.72 -1.52
N ALA A 39 12.14 8.69 -0.47
CA ALA A 39 11.11 7.68 -0.29
C ALA A 39 10.05 7.77 -1.41
N GLY A 40 9.57 8.96 -1.74
CA GLY A 40 8.59 9.19 -2.80
C GLY A 40 9.10 8.73 -4.16
N ALA A 41 10.36 9.00 -4.51
CA ALA A 41 10.96 8.56 -5.76
C ALA A 41 11.03 7.04 -5.83
N GLY A 42 11.52 6.39 -4.76
CA GLY A 42 11.57 4.93 -4.67
C GLY A 42 10.19 4.28 -4.77
N LEU A 43 9.21 4.80 -4.03
CA LEU A 43 7.85 4.30 -4.03
C LEU A 43 7.13 4.52 -5.37
N THR A 44 7.35 5.66 -6.03
CA THR A 44 6.80 5.94 -7.35
C THR A 44 7.28 4.91 -8.37
N LEU A 45 8.58 4.61 -8.37
CA LEU A 45 9.16 3.61 -9.26
C LEU A 45 8.64 2.21 -8.93
N LEU A 46 8.67 1.82 -7.66
CA LEU A 46 8.19 0.50 -7.23
C LEU A 46 6.72 0.29 -7.55
N ALA A 47 5.84 1.20 -7.10
CA ALA A 47 4.41 1.09 -7.33
C ALA A 47 4.08 1.25 -8.81
N GLY A 48 4.72 2.18 -9.52
CA GLY A 48 4.50 2.39 -10.96
C GLY A 48 4.88 1.17 -11.81
N LEU A 49 6.04 0.56 -11.55
CA LEU A 49 6.46 -0.67 -12.24
C LEU A 49 5.50 -1.83 -11.97
N ASN A 50 5.03 -1.98 -10.73
CA ASN A 50 4.05 -3.01 -10.40
C ASN A 50 2.69 -2.74 -11.04
N ALA A 51 2.26 -1.48 -11.13
CA ALA A 51 1.03 -1.10 -11.84
C ALA A 51 1.11 -1.44 -13.33
N VAL A 52 2.25 -1.20 -13.98
CA VAL A 52 2.47 -1.52 -15.40
C VAL A 52 2.49 -3.04 -15.63
N ARG A 53 3.06 -3.81 -14.71
CA ARG A 53 3.17 -5.28 -14.82
C ARG A 53 1.91 -6.02 -14.38
N ALA A 54 0.99 -5.37 -13.66
CA ALA A 54 -0.22 -5.99 -13.16
C ALA A 54 -1.18 -6.36 -14.30
N THR A 55 -1.58 -7.63 -14.34
CA THR A 55 -2.53 -8.17 -15.32
C THR A 55 -3.98 -7.97 -14.89
N GLN A 56 -4.25 -7.92 -13.58
CA GLN A 56 -5.58 -7.70 -13.03
C GLN A 56 -5.86 -6.20 -12.86
N PRO A 57 -7.01 -5.68 -13.31
CA PRO A 57 -7.31 -4.25 -13.28
C PRO A 57 -7.34 -3.67 -11.86
N ALA A 58 -7.89 -4.40 -10.88
CA ALA A 58 -7.92 -3.96 -9.49
C ALA A 58 -6.51 -3.75 -8.91
N THR A 59 -5.61 -4.70 -9.13
CA THR A 59 -4.20 -4.63 -8.70
C THR A 59 -3.46 -3.48 -9.40
N ARG A 60 -3.71 -3.30 -10.70
CA ARG A 60 -3.14 -2.22 -11.49
C ARG A 60 -3.56 -0.85 -10.96
N ILE A 61 -4.85 -0.69 -10.66
CA ILE A 61 -5.40 0.57 -10.11
C ILE A 61 -4.83 0.84 -8.72
N GLY A 62 -4.79 -0.16 -7.83
CA GLY A 62 -4.24 -0.01 -6.48
C GLY A 62 -2.79 0.50 -6.50
N HIS A 63 -1.91 -0.17 -7.23
CA HIS A 63 -0.52 0.29 -7.38
C HIS A 63 -0.40 1.62 -8.13
N GLY A 64 -1.28 1.91 -9.09
CA GLY A 64 -1.32 3.19 -9.79
C GLY A 64 -1.63 4.36 -8.87
N ILE A 65 -2.62 4.21 -7.97
CA ILE A 65 -2.98 5.24 -6.99
C ILE A 65 -1.81 5.49 -6.03
N VAL A 66 -1.17 4.42 -5.52
CA VAL A 66 0.02 4.55 -4.66
C VAL A 66 1.17 5.24 -5.39
N ALA A 67 1.40 4.92 -6.67
CA ALA A 67 2.44 5.58 -7.47
C ALA A 67 2.20 7.08 -7.63
N VAL A 68 0.95 7.49 -7.88
CA VAL A 68 0.58 8.90 -8.00
C VAL A 68 0.70 9.62 -6.65
N ALA A 69 0.27 8.99 -5.56
CA ALA A 69 0.43 9.54 -4.21
C ALA A 69 1.90 9.68 -3.82
N ALA A 70 2.75 8.70 -4.16
CA ALA A 70 4.18 8.77 -3.91
C ALA A 70 4.87 9.85 -4.76
N LEU A 71 4.43 10.04 -6.01
CA LEU A 71 4.95 11.06 -6.91
C LEU A 71 4.69 12.46 -6.36
N TRP A 72 3.57 12.66 -5.67
CA TRP A 72 3.26 13.92 -5.00
C TRP A 72 4.33 14.34 -3.98
N SER A 73 5.00 13.39 -3.31
CA SER A 73 6.10 13.71 -2.38
C SER A 73 7.26 14.44 -3.07
N LEU A 74 7.53 14.15 -4.35
CA LEU A 74 8.58 14.84 -5.11
C LEU A 74 8.18 16.29 -5.37
N VAL A 75 6.92 16.51 -5.76
CA VAL A 75 6.37 17.86 -5.97
C VAL A 75 6.41 18.65 -4.66
N ALA A 76 5.94 18.05 -3.58
CA ALA A 76 5.96 18.67 -2.25
C ALA A 76 7.39 19.06 -1.82
N ALA A 77 8.36 18.17 -2.02
CA ALA A 77 9.74 18.37 -1.62
C ALA A 77 10.48 19.43 -2.44
N LEU A 78 10.20 19.54 -3.75
CA LEU A 78 10.92 20.43 -4.65
C LEU A 78 10.26 21.81 -4.80
N THR A 79 8.97 21.93 -4.52
CA THR A 79 8.20 23.17 -4.77
C THR A 79 7.95 23.99 -3.50
N PHE A 80 7.88 23.35 -2.33
CA PHE A 80 7.51 24.03 -1.08
C PHE A 80 8.64 24.02 -0.06
N THR A 81 8.63 24.99 0.85
CA THR A 81 9.59 25.10 1.96
C THR A 81 8.90 25.41 3.29
N GLY A 82 9.65 25.29 4.39
CA GLY A 82 9.22 25.72 5.73
C GLY A 82 8.00 24.95 6.26
N ALA A 83 7.09 25.68 6.91
CA ALA A 83 5.90 25.08 7.55
C ALA A 83 4.99 24.37 6.53
N THR A 84 4.79 24.97 5.36
CA THR A 84 3.97 24.38 4.28
C THR A 84 4.53 23.04 3.83
N GLN A 85 5.85 22.96 3.60
CA GLN A 85 6.50 21.70 3.21
C GLN A 85 6.31 20.62 4.28
N THR A 86 6.46 20.98 5.56
CA THR A 86 6.30 20.07 6.69
C THR A 86 4.91 19.43 6.70
N TRP A 87 3.85 20.25 6.59
CA TRP A 87 2.47 19.75 6.60
C TRP A 87 2.10 18.96 5.36
N LEU A 88 2.63 19.32 4.17
CA LEU A 88 2.41 18.55 2.94
C LEU A 88 3.08 17.18 3.00
N VAL A 89 4.31 17.10 3.52
CA VAL A 89 5.01 15.82 3.72
C VAL A 89 4.23 14.96 4.72
N PHE A 90 3.82 15.53 5.85
CA PHE A 90 3.03 14.82 6.86
C PHE A 90 1.72 14.29 6.29
N ALA A 91 0.93 15.13 5.61
CA ALA A 91 -0.35 14.74 5.04
C ALA A 91 -0.19 13.64 3.97
N ASN A 92 0.82 13.76 3.09
CA ASN A 92 1.06 12.76 2.07
C ASN A 92 1.57 11.43 2.65
N ALA A 93 2.41 11.49 3.69
CA ALA A 93 2.85 10.30 4.41
C ALA A 93 1.66 9.57 5.06
N GLY A 94 0.71 10.32 5.64
CA GLY A 94 -0.56 9.79 6.14
C GLY A 94 -1.40 9.13 5.05
N LEU A 95 -1.54 9.78 3.88
CA LEU A 95 -2.23 9.20 2.74
C LEU A 95 -1.60 7.87 2.29
N LEU A 96 -0.27 7.80 2.16
CA LEU A 96 0.44 6.58 1.78
C LEU A 96 0.23 5.45 2.79
N ALA A 97 0.30 5.75 4.08
CA ALA A 97 0.05 4.77 5.13
C ALA A 97 -1.40 4.26 5.09
N LEU A 98 -2.39 5.14 4.92
CA LEU A 98 -3.80 4.77 4.83
C LEU A 98 -4.09 3.90 3.60
N LEU A 99 -3.52 4.25 2.43
CA LEU A 99 -3.64 3.45 1.21
C LEU A 99 -3.06 2.04 1.41
N ALA A 100 -1.90 1.95 2.03
CA ALA A 100 -1.25 0.67 2.31
C ALA A 100 -2.07 -0.20 3.26
N VAL A 101 -2.60 0.37 4.35
CA VAL A 101 -3.50 -0.34 5.27
C VAL A 101 -4.77 -0.79 4.57
N ALA A 102 -5.36 0.07 3.74
CA ALA A 102 -6.58 -0.27 3.01
C ALA A 102 -6.37 -1.44 2.03
N ASP A 103 -5.27 -1.47 1.27
CA ASP A 103 -4.98 -2.60 0.38
C ASP A 103 -4.68 -3.88 1.18
N LEU A 104 -3.98 -3.77 2.31
CA LEU A 104 -3.71 -4.89 3.20
C LEU A 104 -4.99 -5.52 3.76
N VAL A 105 -5.91 -4.69 4.29
CA VAL A 105 -7.21 -5.14 4.79
C VAL A 105 -8.02 -5.79 3.68
N ASN A 106 -8.05 -5.17 2.51
CA ASN A 106 -8.75 -5.72 1.36
C ASN A 106 -8.15 -7.07 0.91
N HIS A 107 -6.82 -7.21 0.95
CA HIS A 107 -6.12 -8.45 0.64
C HIS A 107 -6.47 -9.58 1.61
N GLU A 108 -6.46 -9.31 2.92
CA GLU A 108 -6.76 -10.31 3.95
C GLU A 108 -8.23 -10.72 3.90
N VAL A 109 -9.16 -9.77 3.79
CA VAL A 109 -10.60 -10.07 3.66
C VAL A 109 -10.89 -10.90 2.41
N THR A 110 -10.25 -10.59 1.28
CA THR A 110 -10.40 -11.37 0.05
C THR A 110 -9.85 -12.78 0.22
N THR A 111 -8.70 -12.91 0.89
CA THR A 111 -8.06 -14.21 1.16
C THR A 111 -8.94 -15.07 2.05
N GLU A 112 -9.44 -14.52 3.16
CA GLU A 112 -10.33 -15.22 4.09
C GLU A 112 -11.62 -15.66 3.41
N ARG A 113 -12.23 -14.79 2.59
CA ARG A 113 -13.43 -15.15 1.83
C ARG A 113 -13.20 -16.33 0.90
N VAL A 114 -12.10 -16.35 0.14
CA VAL A 114 -11.78 -17.47 -0.77
C VAL A 114 -11.55 -18.76 0.01
N VAL A 115 -10.82 -18.69 1.12
CA VAL A 115 -10.60 -19.87 1.99
C VAL A 115 -11.94 -20.39 2.54
N HIS A 116 -12.82 -19.50 2.98
CA HIS A 116 -14.13 -19.88 3.51
C HIS A 116 -15.01 -20.52 2.44
N GLU A 117 -15.06 -19.97 1.23
CA GLU A 117 -15.80 -20.55 0.10
C GLU A 117 -15.28 -21.96 -0.25
N LEU A 118 -13.96 -22.17 -0.24
CA LEU A 118 -13.36 -23.48 -0.50
C LEU A 118 -13.69 -24.52 0.59
N VAL A 119 -13.66 -24.13 1.86
CA VAL A 119 -14.01 -25.02 2.99
C VAL A 119 -15.49 -25.42 2.92
N VAL A 120 -16.38 -24.46 2.69
CA VAL A 120 -17.83 -24.74 2.57
C VAL A 120 -18.12 -25.67 1.39
N GLN A 121 -17.48 -25.46 0.23
CA GLN A 121 -17.62 -26.35 -0.92
C GLN A 121 -17.09 -27.76 -0.63
N HIS A 122 -15.94 -27.87 0.04
CA HIS A 122 -15.38 -29.17 0.42
C HIS A 122 -16.35 -29.95 1.32
N ASP A 123 -16.85 -29.34 2.39
CA ASP A 123 -17.80 -29.98 3.30
C ASP A 123 -19.09 -30.44 2.58
N GLN A 124 -19.60 -29.63 1.65
CA GLN A 124 -20.75 -30.01 0.84
C GLN A 124 -20.47 -31.23 -0.03
N THR A 125 -19.33 -31.26 -0.73
CA THR A 125 -18.95 -32.39 -1.59
C THR A 125 -18.71 -33.68 -0.82
N VAL A 126 -18.20 -33.61 0.42
CA VAL A 126 -17.96 -34.78 1.27
C VAL A 126 -19.25 -35.28 1.93
N ALA A 127 -20.16 -34.38 2.31
CA ALA A 127 -21.42 -34.73 2.98
C ALA A 127 -22.52 -35.23 2.03
N GLU A 128 -22.47 -34.86 0.75
CA GLU A 128 -23.46 -35.27 -0.27
C GLU A 128 -23.66 -36.79 -0.40
N PRO A 129 -22.61 -37.64 -0.49
CA PRO A 129 -22.78 -39.09 -0.55
C PRO A 129 -23.28 -39.72 0.76
N LEU A 130 -23.04 -39.11 1.93
CA LEU A 130 -23.53 -39.59 3.23
C LEU A 130 -25.02 -39.28 3.45
N ARG A 131 -25.56 -38.26 2.78
CA ARG A 131 -26.98 -37.90 2.86
C ARG A 131 -27.86 -38.66 1.87
N ALA A 132 -27.26 -39.28 0.86
CA ALA A 132 -27.94 -40.07 -0.17
C ALA A 132 -28.04 -41.58 0.17
N ALA A 133 -27.48 -42.02 1.30
CA ALA A 133 -27.53 -43.38 1.83
C ALA A 133 -28.50 -43.49 3.01
#